data_AF-A0A7W0YIK8-F1
#
_entry.id   AF-A0A7W0YIK8-F1
#
_cell.length_a   1.000
_cell.length_b   1.000
_cell.length_c   1.000
_cell.angle_alpha   90.00
_cell.angle_beta   90.00
_cell.angle_gamma   90.00
#
_symmetry.space_group_name_H-M   'P 1'
#
loop_
_entity.id
_entity.type
_entity.pdbx_description
1 polymer ?
#
loop_
_entity_poly.entity_id
_entity_poly.type
_entity_poly.pdbx_seq_one_letter_code
_entity_poly.pdbx_strand_id
1 'polypeptide(L)' 'MYVMVQHTISEPAVFWNAADPTTISPNIKLHHTFPTPDGTRAVCIWEAES' A
#
# COMPACT_ATOMS: atom_id res chain seq x y z
N MET A 1 0.06 14.22 -8.24
CA MET A 1 0.02 13.13 -9.25
C MET A 1 -0.61 11.89 -8.63
N TYR A 2 -1.48 11.18 -9.35
CA TYR A 2 -1.99 9.88 -8.92
C TYR A 2 -1.13 8.73 -9.48
N VAL A 3 -0.80 7.75 -8.64
CA VAL A 3 0.05 6.61 -8.99
C VAL A 3 -0.64 5.31 -8.57
N MET A 4 -0.75 4.36 -9.50
CA MET A 4 -1.19 2.99 -9.21
C MET A 4 0.03 2.09 -9.05
N VAL A 5 0.13 1.40 -7.92
CA VAL A 5 1.22 0.45 -7.65
C VAL A 5 0.66 -0.93 -7.37
N GLN A 6 1.23 -1.95 -8.01
CA GLN A 6 0.98 -3.34 -7.66
C GLN A 6 2.13 -3.87 -6.80
N HIS A 7 1.81 -4.26 -5.57
CA HIS A 7 2.74 -4.89 -4.64
C HIS A 7 2.69 -6.41 -4.77
N THR A 8 3.85 -7.04 -4.65
CA THR A 8 3.99 -8.49 -4.41
C THR A 8 4.58 -8.66 -3.02
N ILE A 9 3.90 -9.42 -2.17
CA ILE A 9 4.17 -9.52 -0.73
C ILE A 9 4.54 -10.97 -0.43
N SER A 10 5.75 -11.18 0.08
CA SER A 10 6.29 -12.53 0.34
C SER A 10 5.79 -13.13 1.66
N GLU A 11 5.56 -12.28 2.67
CA GLU A 11 5.06 -12.69 3.99
C GLU A 11 3.79 -11.88 4.35
N PRO A 12 2.60 -12.28 3.84
CA PRO A 12 1.38 -11.49 3.98
C PRO A 12 1.05 -11.15 5.44
N ALA A 13 1.08 -12.14 6.33
CA ALA A 13 0.74 -11.93 7.74
C ALA A 13 1.68 -10.92 8.42
N VAL A 14 2.98 -11.01 8.17
CA VAL A 14 3.97 -10.08 8.76
C VAL A 14 3.77 -8.68 8.20
N PHE A 15 3.63 -8.56 6.88
CA PHE A 15 3.48 -7.27 6.20
C PHE A 15 2.21 -6.53 6.67
N TRP A 16 1.05 -7.19 6.62
CA TRP A 16 -0.22 -6.55 6.94
C TRP A 16 -0.37 -6.22 8.42
N ASN A 17 0.21 -7.03 9.32
CA ASN A 17 0.22 -6.72 10.75
C ASN A 17 1.19 -5.58 11.12
N ALA A 18 2.24 -5.37 10.31
CA ALA A 18 3.19 -4.28 10.52
C ALA A 18 2.81 -3.00 9.76
N ALA A 19 1.80 -3.04 8.90
CA ALA A 19 1.39 -1.90 8.08
C ALA A 19 0.76 -0.80 8.97
N ASP A 20 1.45 0.33 9.07
CA ASP A 20 1.01 1.48 9.86
C ASP A 20 0.93 2.74 8.97
N PRO A 21 -0.29 3.28 8.74
CA PRO A 21 -0.48 4.50 7.95
C PRO A 21 0.27 5.72 8.48
N THR A 22 0.63 5.76 9.77
CA THR A 22 1.34 6.88 10.38
C THR A 22 2.82 6.96 9.96
N THR A 23 3.35 5.89 9.38
CA THR A 23 4.74 5.82 8.88
C THR A 23 4.89 6.36 7.46
N ILE A 24 3.78 6.69 6.78
CA ILE A 24 3.78 7.21 5.42
C ILE A 24 4.32 8.65 5.43
N SER A 25 5.23 8.96 4.49
CA SER A 25 5.74 10.31 4.30
C SER A 25 4.59 11.32 4.17
N PRO A 26 4.65 12.50 4.83
CA PRO A 26 3.55 13.48 4.80
C PRO A 26 3.23 14.01 3.40
N ASN A 27 4.17 13.88 2.45
CA ASN A 27 4.01 14.33 1.07
C ASN A 27 3.39 13.25 0.16
N ILE A 28 2.99 12.11 0.74
CA ILE A 28 2.41 10.97 0.04
C ILE A 28 1.14 10.55 0.78
N LYS A 29 0.06 10.32 0.03
CA LYS A 29 -1.22 9.87 0.56
C LYS A 29 -1.62 8.53 -0.07
N LEU A 30 -1.91 7.54 0.78
CA LEU A 30 -2.56 6.30 0.37
C LEU A 30 -4.07 6.52 0.36
N HIS A 31 -4.72 6.37 -0.80
CA HIS A 31 -6.18 6.50 -0.91
C HIS A 31 -6.88 5.18 -0.73
N HIS A 32 -6.41 4.15 -1.43
CA HIS A 32 -7.04 2.83 -1.43
C HIS A 32 -6.02 1.71 -1.53
N THR A 33 -6.34 0.60 -0.88
CA THR A 33 -5.59 -0.66 -0.93
C THR A 33 -6.57 -1.78 -1.23
N PHE A 34 -6.28 -2.55 -2.29
CA PHE A 34 -7.09 -3.69 -2.74
C PHE A 34 -6.24 -4.96 -2.65
N PRO A 35 -6.20 -5.62 -1.48
CA PRO A 35 -5.46 -6.87 -1.31
C PRO A 35 -6.19 -8.04 -1.96
N THR A 36 -5.44 -9.03 -2.45
CA THR A 36 -6.00 -10.34 -2.80
C THR A 36 -6.45 -11.08 -1.54
N PRO A 37 -7.37 -12.06 -1.64
CA PRO A 37 -7.85 -12.80 -0.45
C PRO A 37 -6.75 -13.49 0.37
N ASP A 38 -5.65 -13.88 -0.26
CA ASP A 38 -4.46 -14.47 0.38
C ASP A 38 -3.44 -13.42 0.85
N GLY A 39 -3.66 -12.14 0.54
CA GLY A 39 -2.81 -11.02 0.91
C GLY A 39 -1.44 -10.99 0.24
N THR A 40 -1.14 -11.89 -0.72
CA THR A 40 0.17 -11.97 -1.40
C THR A 40 0.36 -10.88 -2.44
N ARG A 41 -0.72 -10.21 -2.84
CA ARG A 41 -0.69 -9.07 -3.75
C ARG A 41 -1.63 -7.99 -3.25
N ALA A 42 -1.32 -6.75 -3.61
CA ALA A 42 -2.25 -5.64 -3.43
C ALA A 42 -2.05 -4.60 -4.53
N VAL A 43 -3.14 -4.01 -5.00
CA VAL A 43 -3.09 -2.79 -5.80
C VAL A 43 -3.38 -1.61 -4.88
N CYS A 44 -2.52 -0.61 -4.90
CA CYS A 44 -2.63 0.59 -4.08
C CYS A 44 -2.74 1.84 -4.97
N ILE A 45 -3.62 2.75 -4.60
CA ILE A 45 -3.76 4.07 -5.24
C ILE A 45 -3.14 5.12 -4.34
N TRP A 46 -2.10 5.77 -4.84
CA TRP A 46 -1.32 6.78 -4.15
C TRP A 46 -1.50 8.15 -4.80
N GLU A 47 -1.36 9.20 -3.99
CA GLU A 47 -1.21 10.57 -4.43
C GLU A 47 0.09 11.14 -3.86
N ALA A 48 0.87 11.84 -4.68
CA ALA A 48 2.07 12.55 -4.28
C ALA A 48 2.13 13.93 -4.92
N GLU A 49 2.88 14.86 -4.34
CA GLU A 49 3.18 16.14 -4.97
C GLU A 49 3.91 15.93 -6.32
N SER A 50 3.64 16.82 -7.28
CA SER A 50 4.23 16.75 -8.62
C SER A 50 5.55 17.49 -8.71
#